data_AF-A0A392TD91-F1
#
_entry.id   AF-A0A392TD91-F1
#
_cell.length_a   1.000
_cell.length_b   1.000
_cell.length_c   1.000
_cell.angle_alpha   90.00
_cell.angle_beta   90.00
_cell.angle_gamma   90.00
#
_symmetry.space_group_name_H-M   'P 1'
#
loop_
_entity.id
_entity.type
_entity.pdbx_description
1 polymer ?
#
loop_
_entity_poly.entity_id
_entity_poly.type
_entity_poly.pdbx_seq_one_letter_code
_entity_poly.pdbx_strand_id
1 'polypeptide(L)'
;MGCSEENKVTLGAYVLREEANHWWKNARQRLGAGGAAITWERFKREFLIKYFPADVRNRKVVEFMELKQGDMSVADYAAKF
;
A
#
# COMPACT_ATOMS: atom_id res chain seq x y z
N MET A 1 -0.15 9.92 23.43
CA MET A 1 -1.45 9.50 22.84
C MET A 1 -1.16 8.88 21.48
N GLY A 2 -1.41 7.58 21.31
CA GLY A 2 -1.25 6.89 20.03
C GLY A 2 -2.53 6.90 19.21
N CYS A 3 -2.41 6.81 17.88
CA CYS A 3 -3.56 6.62 16.99
C CYS A 3 -4.11 5.19 17.15
N SER A 4 -5.42 5.03 17.36
CA SER A 4 -6.05 3.70 17.41
C SER A 4 -5.98 3.00 16.05
N GLU A 5 -6.06 1.67 16.05
CA GLU A 5 -6.02 0.88 14.80
C GLU A 5 -7.14 1.29 13.83
N GLU A 6 -8.34 1.55 14.34
CA GLU A 6 -9.50 2.01 13.56
C GLU A 6 -9.27 3.40 12.95
N ASN A 7 -8.65 4.31 13.70
CA ASN A 7 -8.30 5.64 13.20
C ASN A 7 -7.23 5.55 12.11
N LYS A 8 -6.23 4.67 12.26
CA LYS A 8 -5.24 4.41 11.20
C LYS A 8 -5.91 3.89 9.93
N VAL A 9 -6.82 2.93 10.04
CA VAL A 9 -7.57 2.40 8.89
C VAL A 9 -8.42 3.50 8.23
N THR A 10 -9.08 4.33 9.02
CA THR A 10 -9.90 5.44 8.53
C THR A 10 -9.05 6.45 7.75
N LEU A 11 -7.90 6.85 8.31
CA LEU A 11 -6.98 7.78 7.66
C LEU A 11 -6.34 7.19 6.40
N GLY A 12 -5.93 5.92 6.43
CA GLY A 12 -5.37 5.25 5.25
C GLY A 12 -6.40 5.05 4.14
N ALA A 13 -7.66 4.81 4.49
CA ALA A 13 -8.74 4.72 3.52
C ALA A 13 -9.12 6.08 2.91
N TYR A 14 -8.95 7.18 3.66
CA TYR A 14 -9.30 8.53 3.22
C TYR A 14 -8.51 8.98 1.98
N VAL A 15 -7.28 8.52 1.82
CA VAL A 15 -6.43 8.88 0.67
C VAL A 15 -6.69 8.02 -0.57
N LEU A 16 -7.50 6.96 -0.46
CA LEU A 16 -7.85 6.12 -1.61
C LEU A 16 -8.78 6.88 -2.56
N ARG A 17 -8.47 6.83 -3.85
CA ARG A 17 -9.24 7.51 -4.91
C ARG A 17 -9.84 6.49 -5.86
N GLU A 18 -10.93 6.88 -6.51
CA GLU A 18 -11.53 6.14 -7.64
C GLU A 18 -11.69 4.63 -7.38
N GLU A 19 -11.10 3.76 -8.19
CA GLU A 19 -11.21 2.30 -8.09
C GLU A 19 -10.79 1.77 -6.72
N ALA A 20 -9.75 2.36 -6.12
CA ALA A 20 -9.25 1.95 -4.81
C ALA A 20 -10.24 2.26 -3.68
N ASN A 21 -10.95 3.38 -3.76
CA ASN A 21 -12.00 3.70 -2.80
C ASN A 21 -13.20 2.74 -2.95
N HIS A 22 -13.62 2.46 -4.19
CA HIS A 22 -14.73 1.52 -4.45
C HIS A 22 -14.39 0.10 -3.97
N TRP A 23 -13.18 -0.38 -4.29
CA TRP A 23 -12.68 -1.65 -3.81
C TRP A 23 -12.68 -1.71 -2.27
N TRP A 24 -12.17 -0.67 -1.61
CA TRP A 24 -12.07 -0.66 -0.15
C TRP A 24 -13.45 -0.69 0.54
N LYS A 25 -14.45 0.02 0.01
CA LYS A 25 -15.83 -0.05 0.53
C LYS A 25 -16.38 -1.48 0.51
N ASN A 26 -16.17 -2.20 -0.58
CA ASN A 26 -16.59 -3.60 -0.71
C ASN A 26 -15.78 -4.54 0.19
N ALA A 27 -14.45 -4.37 0.24
CA ALA A 27 -13.58 -5.15 1.09
C ALA A 27 -13.93 -4.96 2.57
N ARG A 28 -14.18 -3.72 3.01
CA ARG A 28 -14.56 -3.40 4.39
C ARG A 28 -15.84 -4.10 4.82
N GLN A 29 -16.85 -4.19 3.96
CA GLN A 29 -18.09 -4.92 4.24
C GLN A 29 -17.81 -6.42 4.47
N ARG A 30 -17.01 -7.04 3.59
CA ARG A 30 -16.61 -8.45 3.71
C ARG A 30 -15.78 -8.72 4.97
N LEU A 31 -14.82 -7.84 5.27
CA LEU A 31 -13.86 -8.01 6.36
C LEU A 31 -14.46 -7.74 7.74
N GLY A 32 -15.44 -6.83 7.81
CA GLY A 32 -16.18 -6.49 9.03
C GLY A 32 -17.39 -7.39 9.32
N ALA A 33 -17.63 -8.42 8.50
CA ALA A 33 -18.64 -9.44 8.79
C ALA A 33 -18.32 -10.08 10.15
N GLY A 34 -19.25 -9.98 11.12
CA GLY A 34 -19.06 -10.42 12.50
C GLY A 34 -18.70 -9.33 13.52
N GLY A 35 -18.71 -8.04 13.11
CA GLY A 35 -18.59 -6.91 14.04
C GLY A 35 -17.18 -6.63 14.57
N ALA A 36 -16.18 -7.39 14.13
CA ALA A 36 -14.79 -7.16 14.50
C ALA A 36 -14.22 -5.91 13.81
N ALA A 37 -13.53 -5.07 14.59
CA ALA A 37 -12.78 -3.94 14.07
C ALA A 37 -11.68 -4.42 13.10
N ILE A 38 -11.53 -3.71 11.98
CA ILE A 38 -10.44 -3.98 11.04
C ILE A 38 -9.18 -3.31 11.59
N THR A 39 -8.15 -4.11 11.85
CA THR A 39 -6.85 -3.60 12.29
C THR A 39 -6.08 -2.95 11.13
N TRP A 40 -5.11 -2.09 11.44
CA TRP A 40 -4.25 -1.47 10.43
C TRP A 40 -3.47 -2.51 9.63
N GLU A 41 -3.01 -3.56 10.31
CA GLU A 41 -2.29 -4.66 9.66
C GLU A 41 -3.16 -5.41 8.64
N ARG A 42 -4.43 -5.65 8.97
CA ARG A 42 -5.37 -6.31 8.04
C ARG A 42 -5.68 -5.43 6.83
N PHE A 43 -5.86 -4.12 7.03
CA PHE A 43 -5.99 -3.17 5.92
C PHE A 43 -4.79 -3.23 4.98
N LYS A 44 -3.56 -3.08 5.51
CA LYS A 44 -2.33 -3.13 4.71
C LYS A 44 -2.20 -4.44 3.93
N ARG A 45 -2.48 -5.57 4.58
CA ARG A 45 -2.42 -6.89 3.94
C ARG A 45 -3.33 -6.97 2.72
N GLU A 46 -4.62 -6.65 2.88
CA GLU A 46 -5.60 -6.71 1.78
C GLU A 46 -5.26 -5.72 0.66
N PHE A 47 -4.79 -4.51 1.03
CA PHE A 47 -4.33 -3.51 0.08
C PHE A 47 -3.15 -4.02 -0.76
N LEU A 48 -2.12 -4.58 -0.11
CA LEU A 48 -0.94 -5.11 -0.79
C LEU A 48 -1.28 -6.34 -1.65
N ILE A 49 -2.20 -7.20 -1.23
CA ILE A 49 -2.66 -8.33 -2.06
C ILE A 49 -3.29 -7.82 -3.36
N LYS A 50 -4.12 -6.77 -3.29
CA LYS A 50 -4.85 -6.22 -4.46
C LYS A 50 -3.95 -5.37 -5.38
N TYR A 51 -3.13 -4.48 -4.83
CA TYR A 51 -2.41 -3.46 -5.59
C TYR A 51 -0.90 -3.71 -5.70
N PHE A 52 -0.34 -4.58 -4.87
CA PHE A 52 1.07 -4.95 -4.92
C PHE A 52 1.25 -6.48 -4.90
N PRO A 53 0.62 -7.19 -5.87
CA PRO A 53 0.70 -8.64 -5.97
C PRO A 53 2.14 -9.12 -6.23
N ALA A 54 2.36 -10.43 -6.10
CA ALA A 54 3.69 -11.02 -6.15
C ALA A 54 4.42 -10.74 -7.48
N ASP A 55 3.73 -10.72 -8.61
CA ASP A 55 4.31 -10.41 -9.91
C ASP A 55 4.77 -8.95 -10.01
N VAL A 56 3.98 -7.99 -9.50
CA VAL A 56 4.35 -6.57 -9.45
C VAL A 56 5.55 -6.38 -8.54
N ARG A 57 5.54 -7.03 -7.36
CA ARG A 57 6.67 -6.99 -6.43
C ARG A 57 7.94 -7.59 -7.03
N ASN A 58 7.84 -8.74 -7.70
CA ASN A 58 8.98 -9.37 -8.36
C ASN A 58 9.55 -8.48 -9.48
N ARG A 59 8.68 -7.84 -10.28
CA ARG A 59 9.13 -6.84 -11.27
C ARG A 59 9.86 -5.67 -10.61
N LYS A 60 9.36 -5.14 -9.50
CA LYS A 60 10.05 -4.08 -8.75
C LYS A 60 11.39 -4.53 -8.17
N VAL A 61 11.53 -5.78 -7.76
CA VAL A 61 12.83 -6.34 -7.33
C VAL A 61 13.82 -6.38 -8.50
N VAL A 62 13.40 -6.84 -9.67
CA VAL A 62 14.25 -6.85 -10.87
C VAL A 62 14.65 -5.43 -11.26
N GLU A 63 13.69 -4.51 -11.35
CA GLU A 63 13.96 -3.09 -11.62
C GLU A 63 15.00 -2.55 -10.64
N PHE A 64 14.85 -2.83 -9.33
CA PHE A 64 15.79 -2.40 -8.30
C PHE A 64 17.19 -2.99 -8.46
N MET A 65 17.31 -4.28 -8.80
CA MET A 65 18.60 -4.94 -9.05
C MET A 65 19.33 -4.35 -10.27
N GLU A 66 18.57 -3.86 -11.24
CA GLU A 66 19.10 -3.25 -12.47
C GLU A 66 19.38 -1.75 -12.32
N LEU A 67 19.02 -1.14 -11.18
CA LEU A 67 19.32 0.26 -10.92
C LEU A 67 20.84 0.49 -10.86
N LYS A 68 21.31 1.35 -11.75
CA LYS A 68 22.71 1.77 -11.85
C LYS A 68 22.73 3.28 -11.97
N GLN A 69 23.69 3.92 -11.31
CA GLN A 69 23.90 5.36 -11.39
C GLN A 69 24.08 5.85 -12.83
N GLY A 70 24.83 5.08 -13.64
CA GLY A 70 25.21 5.49 -14.99
C GLY A 70 25.99 6.81 -14.95
N ASP A 71 25.63 7.73 -15.85
CA ASP A 71 26.27 9.05 -15.96
C ASP A 71 25.64 10.11 -15.05
N MET A 72 24.65 9.76 -14.22
CA MET A 72 24.03 10.69 -13.27
C MET A 72 25.01 11.05 -12.15
N SER A 73 24.92 12.26 -11.60
CA SER A 73 25.57 12.55 -10.33
C SER A 73 24.93 11.72 -9.21
N VAL A 74 25.67 11.49 -8.12
CA VAL A 74 25.15 10.76 -6.95
C VAL A 74 23.90 11.45 -6.39
N ALA A 75 23.91 12.78 -6.35
CA ALA A 75 22.78 13.57 -5.86
C ALA A 75 21.54 13.41 -6.74
N ASP A 76 21.71 13.49 -8.07
CA ASP A 76 20.60 13.34 -9.01
C ASP A 76 20.02 11.92 -8.99
N TYR A 77 20.89 10.92 -8.85
CA TYR A 77 20.49 9.52 -8.78
C TYR A 77 19.63 9.25 -7.54
N ALA A 78 20.08 9.70 -6.36
CA ALA A 78 19.37 9.53 -5.10
C ALA A 78 18.05 10.33 -5.02
N ALA A 79 17.93 11.44 -5.76
CA ALA A 79 16.67 12.18 -5.85
C ALA A 79 15.64 11.48 -6.75
N LYS A 80 16.10 10.72 -7.75
CA LYS A 80 15.25 10.06 -8.74
C LYS A 80 14.74 8.68 -8.29
N PHE A 81 15.57 7.92 -7.58
CA PHE A 81 15.31 6.53 -7.19
C PHE A 81 15.45 6.34 -5.68
#